data_AF-G7YBQ7-F1
#
_entry.id   AF-G7YBQ7-F1
#
_cell.length_a   1.000
_cell.length_b   1.000
_cell.length_c   1.000
_cell.angle_alpha   90.00
_cell.angle_beta   90.00
_cell.angle_gamma   90.00
#
_symmetry.space_group_name_H-M   'P 1'
#
loop_
_entity.id
_entity.type
_entity.pdbx_description
1 polymer ?
#
loop_
_entity_poly.entity_id
_entity_poly.type
_entity_poly.pdbx_seq_one_letter_code
_entity_poly.pdbx_strand_id
1 'polypeptide(L)'
;MSFGGDSANSFVMHGEKGPEYITRIDAKIDLGIWLSPNLSFSLHLEKSAQKAFAVLRMIRRTFSRITRTDFQILYGAYVRPLLEYANPVVYSGCTKDVLPIQYVQHTATKMVSGLNSVDCETRLVVLDLFPLEYRRLRGDLILTYALFEQGLANRFFTVDPANTRRGHAAKGAKGKDAGQKKKPMKTMKPKEGGGGGKAKKKKWSKGKVRDKLNNMVLFDKPTYEKLLKEVPQYKVITPSVVSERLKIRASLARHALEELHRRDMRINRSVVLETSRLSLVPYCGFHVPRYHGWMQSEALRRATSSDLLNLEEEYEAQRLWAELDDRLTFILLAREKLKISNVPSPSLGDKHQQLEVEAMIGDVNLFLTPVQDEQHGSEFEGELSVMIAEQDFRGQGLAAEAVAALLHYSSSHLPNKISSLVAKVSLDNPASLRLFGDHLDFSERSRCEVFNQVDLVPPSEALHFATSNPRGDILTSVAQFVTRKLLTRFPTLAASGWQYLEHDLTTWRNCLLPTV
;
A
#
# COMPACT_ATOMS: atom_id res chain seq x y z
N MET A 1 28.01 -1.52 -5.33
CA MET A 1 28.72 -2.05 -6.50
C MET A 1 29.74 -1.01 -6.92
N SER A 2 31.04 -1.30 -6.93
CA SER A 2 32.03 -0.34 -7.44
C SER A 2 32.19 -0.54 -8.95
N PHE A 3 31.95 0.53 -9.71
CA PHE A 3 32.17 0.55 -11.16
C PHE A 3 33.31 1.54 -11.45
N GLY A 4 34.50 0.99 -11.72
CA GLY A 4 35.57 1.62 -12.48
C GLY A 4 36.59 2.48 -11.71
N GLY A 5 37.86 2.15 -11.93
CA GLY A 5 38.98 3.10 -11.90
C GLY A 5 40.09 2.61 -12.84
N ASP A 6 40.97 3.54 -13.23
CA ASP A 6 41.86 3.44 -14.39
C ASP A 6 42.73 2.17 -14.48
N SER A 7 43.13 1.86 -15.71
CA SER A 7 43.77 0.62 -16.21
C SER A 7 45.08 0.19 -15.53
N ALA A 8 45.52 0.85 -14.47
CA ALA A 8 46.76 0.55 -13.75
C ALA A 8 46.55 -0.02 -12.34
N ASN A 9 45.34 0.04 -11.77
CA ASN A 9 45.10 -0.38 -10.39
C ASN A 9 44.03 -1.47 -10.30
N SER A 10 44.44 -2.71 -10.04
CA SER A 10 43.52 -3.79 -9.72
C SER A 10 42.84 -3.50 -8.37
N PHE A 11 41.51 -3.48 -8.37
CA PHE A 11 40.74 -3.27 -7.14
C PHE A 11 40.72 -4.57 -6.34
N VAL A 12 41.31 -4.49 -5.15
CA VAL A 12 41.41 -5.58 -4.20
C VAL A 12 40.43 -5.32 -3.06
N MET A 13 39.48 -6.23 -2.84
CA MET A 13 38.63 -6.19 -1.66
C MET A 13 39.27 -7.07 -0.57
N HIS A 14 39.50 -6.51 0.62
CA HIS A 14 39.97 -7.29 1.77
C HIS A 14 38.78 -7.93 2.49
N GLY A 15 38.50 -9.18 2.15
CA GLY A 15 37.55 -10.02 2.89
C GLY A 15 38.24 -10.77 4.05
N GLU A 16 37.45 -11.44 4.89
CA GLU A 16 37.93 -12.23 6.04
C GLU A 16 38.93 -13.35 5.67
N LYS A 17 39.05 -13.69 4.38
CA LYS A 17 39.98 -14.70 3.84
C LYS A 17 41.14 -14.14 3.02
N GLY A 18 41.31 -12.81 3.02
CA GLY A 18 42.37 -12.11 2.30
C GLY A 18 41.88 -11.31 1.09
N PRO A 19 42.83 -10.75 0.30
CA PRO A 19 42.53 -9.90 -0.84
C PRO A 19 41.89 -10.67 -2.01
N GLU A 20 40.66 -10.30 -2.39
CA GLU A 20 39.95 -10.79 -3.59
C GLU A 20 40.01 -9.75 -4.72
N TYR A 21 40.39 -10.19 -5.92
CA TYR A 21 40.49 -9.34 -7.11
C TYR A 21 39.13 -9.23 -7.80
N ILE A 22 38.61 -8.01 -7.93
CA ILE A 22 37.32 -7.76 -8.58
C ILE A 22 37.53 -7.74 -10.10
N THR A 23 36.82 -8.62 -10.83
CA THR A 23 36.78 -8.61 -12.29
C THR A 23 35.97 -7.42 -12.80
N ARG A 24 36.52 -6.70 -13.80
CA ARG A 24 35.83 -5.58 -14.46
C ARG A 24 34.64 -6.11 -15.27
N ILE A 25 33.50 -5.44 -15.15
CA ILE A 25 32.28 -5.73 -15.91
C ILE A 25 31.96 -4.51 -16.77
N ASP A 26 31.73 -4.72 -18.07
CA ASP A 26 31.53 -3.63 -19.05
C ASP A 26 30.08 -3.12 -19.12
N ALA A 27 29.10 -3.91 -18.67
CA ALA A 27 27.74 -3.46 -18.43
C ALA A 27 27.01 -4.44 -17.50
N LYS A 28 26.10 -3.94 -16.65
CA LYS A 28 25.28 -4.77 -15.76
C LYS A 28 23.82 -4.36 -15.84
N ILE A 29 22.92 -5.35 -15.90
CA ILE A 29 21.49 -5.11 -15.72
C ILE A 29 21.19 -5.13 -14.22
N ASP A 30 20.53 -4.08 -13.75
CA ASP A 30 19.92 -4.03 -12.42
C ASP A 30 18.54 -3.37 -12.52
N LEU A 31 17.54 -3.96 -11.85
CA LEU A 31 16.13 -3.53 -11.93
C LEU A 31 15.67 -3.26 -13.39
N GLY A 32 16.13 -4.06 -14.36
CA GLY A 32 15.77 -3.88 -15.78
C GLY A 32 16.49 -2.73 -16.52
N ILE A 33 17.37 -1.97 -15.85
CA ILE A 33 18.16 -0.87 -16.43
C ILE A 33 19.58 -1.37 -16.75
N TRP A 34 20.11 -0.97 -17.91
CA TRP A 34 21.50 -1.25 -18.26
C TRP A 34 22.40 -0.16 -17.70
N LEU A 35 23.34 -0.55 -16.84
CA LEU A 35 24.32 0.33 -16.22
C LEU A 35 25.69 0.11 -16.88
N SER A 36 26.20 1.16 -17.50
CA SER A 36 27.57 1.21 -18.04
C SER A 36 28.56 1.76 -16.98
N PRO A 37 29.85 1.41 -17.04
CA PRO A 37 30.87 1.86 -16.09
C PRO A 37 31.02 3.39 -15.98
N ASN A 38 30.70 4.11 -17.05
CA ASN A 38 30.70 5.58 -17.09
C ASN A 38 29.36 6.20 -16.67
N LEU A 39 28.42 5.40 -16.17
CA LEU A 39 27.05 5.79 -15.82
C LEU A 39 26.26 6.42 -16.98
N SER A 40 26.66 6.14 -18.23
CA SER A 40 25.86 6.50 -19.40
C SER A 40 24.68 5.53 -19.54
N PHE A 41 23.51 6.08 -19.86
CA PHE A 41 22.29 5.34 -20.17
C PHE A 41 22.06 5.13 -21.67
N SER A 42 23.00 5.55 -22.53
CA SER A 42 22.88 5.37 -23.99
C SER A 42 22.64 3.91 -24.36
N LEU A 43 23.35 2.96 -23.71
CA LEU A 43 23.16 1.54 -23.94
C LEU A 43 21.74 1.07 -23.53
N HIS A 44 21.20 1.57 -22.43
CA HIS A 44 19.84 1.25 -22.01
C HIS A 44 18.82 1.74 -23.05
N LEU A 45 18.93 2.98 -23.48
CA LEU A 45 18.01 3.59 -24.45
C LEU A 45 18.09 2.90 -25.82
N GLU A 46 19.29 2.52 -26.26
CA GLU A 46 19.47 1.71 -27.46
C GLU A 46 18.76 0.36 -27.34
N LYS A 47 18.93 -0.35 -26.22
CA LYS A 47 18.28 -1.65 -25.98
C LYS A 47 16.75 -1.52 -25.87
N SER A 48 16.26 -0.46 -25.25
CA SER A 48 14.82 -0.16 -25.16
C SER A 48 14.22 0.14 -26.54
N ALA A 49 14.90 0.94 -27.37
CA ALA A 49 14.51 1.19 -28.76
C ALA A 49 14.49 -0.11 -29.59
N GLN A 50 15.52 -0.96 -29.47
CA GLN A 50 15.59 -2.26 -30.16
C GLN A 50 14.40 -3.17 -29.81
N LYS A 51 14.06 -3.27 -28.52
CA LYS A 51 12.88 -4.03 -28.06
C LYS A 51 11.59 -3.46 -28.62
N ALA A 52 11.42 -2.14 -28.58
CA ALA A 52 10.23 -1.48 -29.09
C ALA A 52 10.06 -1.65 -30.61
N PHE A 53 11.16 -1.60 -31.39
CA PHE A 53 11.13 -1.92 -32.82
C PHE A 53 10.75 -3.37 -33.11
N ALA A 54 11.21 -4.31 -32.30
CA ALA A 54 10.80 -5.71 -32.43
C ALA A 54 9.29 -5.86 -32.24
N VAL A 55 8.72 -5.20 -31.22
CA VAL A 55 7.27 -5.17 -30.98
C VAL A 55 6.52 -4.49 -32.11
N LEU A 56 6.96 -3.32 -32.58
CA LEU A 56 6.34 -2.64 -33.74
C LEU A 56 6.35 -3.51 -34.99
N ARG A 57 7.44 -4.26 -35.22
CA ARG A 57 7.54 -5.17 -36.36
C ARG A 57 6.55 -6.34 -36.24
N MET A 58 6.33 -6.86 -35.03
CA MET A 58 5.30 -7.88 -34.79
C MET A 58 3.91 -7.31 -35.06
N ILE A 59 3.58 -6.15 -34.49
CA ILE A 59 2.30 -5.45 -34.70
C ILE A 59 2.05 -5.25 -36.20
N ARG A 60 3.04 -4.74 -36.94
CA ARG A 60 2.93 -4.52 -38.39
C ARG A 60 2.68 -5.79 -39.20
N ARG A 61 3.19 -6.94 -38.75
CA ARG A 61 3.01 -8.23 -39.43
C ARG A 61 1.67 -8.88 -39.12
N THR A 62 1.15 -8.66 -37.91
CA THR A 62 -0.10 -9.25 -37.46
C THR A 62 -1.32 -8.49 -37.96
N PHE A 63 -1.25 -7.15 -38.01
CA PHE A 63 -2.37 -6.30 -38.40
C PHE A 63 -2.14 -5.72 -39.81
N SER A 64 -2.96 -6.14 -40.78
CA SER A 64 -2.89 -5.67 -42.17
C SER A 64 -3.27 -4.19 -42.32
N ARG A 65 -4.19 -3.71 -41.47
CA ARG A 65 -4.63 -2.33 -41.40
C ARG A 65 -4.76 -1.93 -39.94
N ILE A 66 -4.14 -0.82 -39.55
CA ILE A 66 -4.18 -0.30 -38.19
C ILE A 66 -5.02 0.98 -38.20
N THR A 67 -6.11 0.99 -37.42
CA THR A 67 -6.93 2.19 -37.19
C THR A 67 -6.34 3.06 -36.07
N ARG A 68 -6.90 4.26 -35.87
CA ARG A 68 -6.52 5.14 -34.76
C ARG A 68 -6.72 4.46 -33.40
N THR A 69 -7.84 3.77 -33.21
CA THR A 69 -8.18 3.10 -31.95
C THR A 69 -7.26 1.91 -31.69
N ASP A 70 -7.02 1.07 -32.70
CA ASP A 70 -6.07 -0.05 -32.59
C ASP A 70 -4.67 0.46 -32.23
N PHE A 71 -4.25 1.56 -32.86
CA PHE A 71 -2.97 2.17 -32.57
C PHE A 71 -2.87 2.60 -31.11
N GLN A 72 -3.87 3.31 -30.57
CA GLN A 72 -3.86 3.77 -29.18
C GLN A 72 -3.74 2.61 -28.19
N ILE A 73 -4.47 1.52 -28.43
CA ILE A 73 -4.42 0.30 -27.60
C ILE A 73 -3.04 -0.38 -27.73
N LEU A 74 -2.62 -0.70 -28.96
CA LEU A 74 -1.42 -1.49 -29.21
C LEU A 74 -0.14 -0.72 -28.85
N TYR A 75 -0.06 0.56 -29.23
CA TYR A 75 1.08 1.41 -28.88
C TYR A 75 1.11 1.70 -27.37
N GLY A 76 -0.05 1.98 -26.77
CA GLY A 76 -0.17 2.25 -25.32
C GLY A 76 0.22 1.06 -24.45
N ALA A 77 -0.23 -0.16 -24.80
CA ALA A 77 0.01 -1.35 -23.99
C ALA A 77 1.39 -1.97 -24.21
N TYR A 78 1.90 -2.03 -25.45
CA TYR A 78 3.08 -2.83 -25.77
C TYR A 78 4.34 -2.02 -26.10
N VAL A 79 4.20 -0.80 -26.62
CA VAL A 79 5.34 -0.01 -27.11
C VAL A 79 5.71 1.09 -26.12
N ARG A 80 4.72 1.82 -25.60
CA ARG A 80 4.92 2.95 -24.69
C ARG A 80 5.65 2.56 -23.39
N PRO A 81 5.33 1.44 -22.71
CA PRO A 81 6.03 1.06 -21.48
C PRO A 81 7.52 0.80 -21.69
N LEU A 82 7.91 0.28 -22.87
CA LEU A 82 9.31 0.01 -23.21
C LEU A 82 10.13 1.29 -23.40
N LEU A 83 9.49 2.37 -23.87
CA LEU A 83 10.14 3.65 -24.13
C LEU A 83 10.18 4.58 -22.91
N GLU A 84 9.28 4.36 -21.96
CA GLU A 84 9.09 5.22 -20.79
C GLU A 84 9.54 4.60 -19.46
N TYR A 85 9.93 3.32 -19.46
CA TYR A 85 10.45 2.66 -18.28
C TYR A 85 11.66 3.39 -17.71
N ALA A 86 11.62 3.67 -16.41
CA ALA A 86 12.67 4.36 -15.65
C ALA A 86 13.09 5.72 -16.23
N ASN A 87 12.21 6.40 -16.99
CA ASN A 87 12.47 7.71 -17.61
C ASN A 87 13.21 8.71 -16.69
N PRO A 88 12.79 8.91 -15.42
CA PRO A 88 13.45 9.91 -14.55
C PRO A 88 14.90 9.59 -14.18
N VAL A 89 15.33 8.33 -14.36
CA VAL A 89 16.70 7.89 -14.08
C VAL A 89 17.54 7.89 -15.35
N VAL A 90 16.96 7.47 -16.47
CA VAL A 90 17.70 7.20 -17.71
C VAL A 90 17.75 8.39 -18.66
N TYR A 91 17.00 9.46 -18.38
CA TYR A 91 16.98 10.66 -19.21
C TYR A 91 18.17 11.57 -18.91
N SER A 92 19.06 11.72 -19.90
CA SER A 92 20.28 12.52 -19.81
C SER A 92 20.14 13.94 -20.40
N GLY A 93 19.00 14.26 -21.03
CA GLY A 93 18.83 15.48 -21.84
C GLY A 93 19.67 15.52 -23.12
N CYS A 94 20.46 14.48 -23.41
CA CYS A 94 21.32 14.43 -24.58
C CYS A 94 20.53 14.11 -25.85
N THR A 95 20.62 14.96 -26.87
CA THR A 95 19.91 14.78 -28.14
C THR A 95 20.21 13.42 -28.79
N LYS A 96 21.48 12.94 -28.69
CA LYS A 96 21.89 11.64 -29.26
C LYS A 96 21.14 10.45 -28.65
N ASP A 97 20.78 10.55 -27.37
CA ASP A 97 20.09 9.51 -26.61
C ASP A 97 18.56 9.54 -26.85
N VAL A 98 18.03 10.71 -27.21
CA VAL A 98 16.60 10.93 -27.48
C VAL A 98 16.21 10.47 -28.90
N LEU A 99 17.10 10.62 -29.88
CA LEU A 99 16.85 10.31 -31.29
C LEU A 99 16.33 8.87 -31.53
N PRO A 100 16.93 7.80 -30.96
CA PRO A 100 16.43 6.44 -31.18
C PRO A 100 15.00 6.22 -30.71
N ILE A 101 14.61 6.82 -29.58
CA ILE A 101 13.28 6.67 -28.99
C ILE A 101 12.25 7.50 -29.77
N GLN A 102 12.59 8.72 -30.17
CA GLN A 102 11.75 9.52 -31.07
C GLN A 102 11.54 8.80 -32.40
N TYR A 103 12.58 8.17 -32.95
CA TYR A 103 12.49 7.42 -34.19
C TYR A 103 11.50 6.23 -34.10
N VAL A 104 11.42 5.55 -32.95
CA VAL A 104 10.39 4.53 -32.68
C VAL A 104 8.99 5.13 -32.78
N GLN A 105 8.74 6.28 -32.13
CA GLN A 105 7.42 6.94 -32.17
C GLN A 105 7.06 7.41 -33.60
N HIS A 106 8.00 8.02 -34.32
CA HIS A 106 7.77 8.43 -35.71
C HIS A 106 7.46 7.24 -36.61
N THR A 107 8.14 6.12 -36.42
CA THR A 107 7.89 4.89 -37.19
C THR A 107 6.54 4.28 -36.85
N ALA A 108 6.17 4.25 -35.56
CA ALA A 108 4.89 3.73 -35.11
C ALA A 108 3.72 4.51 -35.71
N THR A 109 3.76 5.84 -35.63
CA THR A 109 2.65 6.69 -36.11
C THR A 109 2.43 6.59 -37.62
N LYS A 110 3.47 6.26 -38.41
CA LYS A 110 3.34 5.99 -39.87
C LYS A 110 2.61 4.69 -40.19
N MET A 111 2.50 3.76 -39.24
CA MET A 111 1.81 2.48 -39.47
C MET A 111 0.28 2.63 -39.46
N VAL A 112 -0.24 3.77 -39.01
CA VAL A 112 -1.68 4.03 -38.99
C VAL A 112 -2.17 4.38 -40.40
N SER A 113 -3.29 3.77 -40.77
CA SER A 113 -3.90 3.91 -42.09
C SER A 113 -4.20 5.37 -42.40
N GLY A 114 -3.73 5.87 -43.54
CA GLY A 114 -3.96 7.25 -43.98
C GLY A 114 -3.00 8.29 -43.39
N LEU A 115 -2.07 7.91 -42.50
CA LEU A 115 -1.14 8.84 -41.86
C LEU A 115 0.31 8.80 -42.40
N ASN A 116 0.61 7.90 -43.34
CA ASN A 116 1.99 7.68 -43.82
C ASN A 116 2.62 8.92 -44.50
N SER A 117 1.82 9.70 -45.25
CA SER A 117 2.24 10.90 -45.98
C SER A 117 2.08 12.20 -45.20
N VAL A 118 1.47 12.16 -44.02
CA VAL A 118 1.25 13.32 -43.15
C VAL A 118 2.56 13.69 -42.46
N ASP A 119 2.80 14.96 -42.12
CA ASP A 119 3.99 15.36 -41.35
C ASP A 119 3.92 14.81 -39.90
N CYS A 120 5.03 14.88 -39.16
CA CYS A 120 5.04 14.25 -37.83
C CYS A 120 4.14 14.96 -36.82
N GLU A 121 4.12 16.29 -36.81
CA GLU A 121 3.39 17.05 -35.81
C GLU A 121 1.89 16.82 -35.99
N THR A 122 1.41 16.87 -37.23
CA THR A 122 0.01 16.58 -37.56
C THR A 122 -0.36 15.13 -37.22
N ARG A 123 0.53 14.14 -37.44
CA ARG A 123 0.27 12.75 -37.00
C ARG A 123 0.07 12.65 -35.49
N LEU A 124 0.85 13.38 -34.69
CA LEU A 124 0.74 13.36 -33.24
C LEU A 124 -0.60 13.93 -32.77
N VAL A 125 -1.05 15.04 -33.37
CA VAL A 125 -2.36 15.64 -33.07
C VAL A 125 -3.50 14.68 -33.43
N VAL A 126 -3.46 14.08 -34.63
CA VAL A 126 -4.51 13.15 -35.07
C VAL A 126 -4.59 11.90 -34.19
N LEU A 127 -3.47 11.44 -33.63
CA LEU A 127 -3.41 10.26 -32.76
C LEU A 127 -3.61 10.57 -31.28
N ASP A 128 -3.81 11.84 -30.93
CA ASP A 128 -3.88 12.33 -29.55
C ASP A 128 -2.65 11.92 -28.72
N LEU A 129 -1.47 12.18 -29.28
CA LEU A 129 -0.18 11.88 -28.67
C LEU A 129 0.59 13.15 -28.38
N PHE A 130 1.05 13.30 -27.15
CA PHE A 130 2.05 14.31 -26.83
C PHE A 130 3.43 13.96 -27.42
N PRO A 131 4.24 14.97 -27.81
CA PRO A 131 5.64 14.77 -28.15
C PRO A 131 6.37 14.00 -27.05
N LEU A 132 7.30 13.12 -27.44
CA LEU A 132 8.05 12.30 -26.48
C LEU A 132 8.79 13.15 -25.45
N GLU A 133 9.40 14.24 -25.93
CA GLU A 133 10.16 15.17 -25.10
C GLU A 133 9.27 15.83 -24.04
N TYR A 134 8.06 16.25 -24.43
CA TYR A 134 7.07 16.76 -23.49
C TYR A 134 6.62 15.72 -22.46
N ARG A 135 6.37 14.47 -22.89
CA ARG A 135 5.97 13.39 -21.96
C ARG A 135 7.06 13.08 -20.94
N ARG A 136 8.32 13.10 -21.36
CA ARG A 136 9.49 12.90 -20.50
C ARG A 136 9.66 14.05 -19.51
N LEU A 137 9.62 15.29 -20.01
CA LEU A 137 9.66 16.48 -19.17
C LEU A 137 8.53 16.48 -18.14
N ARG A 138 7.31 16.11 -18.54
CA ARG A 138 6.18 15.95 -17.62
C ARG A 138 6.47 14.90 -16.55
N GLY A 139 7.04 13.75 -16.92
CA GLY A 139 7.47 12.72 -15.98
C GLY A 139 8.51 13.21 -14.98
N ASP A 140 9.51 13.96 -15.44
CA ASP A 140 10.54 14.57 -14.60
C ASP A 140 9.94 15.60 -13.65
N LEU A 141 9.00 16.43 -14.12
CA LEU A 141 8.30 17.41 -13.30
C LEU A 141 7.41 16.75 -12.25
N ILE A 142 6.71 15.66 -12.59
CA ILE A 142 5.91 14.88 -11.63
C ILE A 142 6.83 14.26 -10.56
N LEU A 143 7.96 13.66 -10.96
CA LEU A 143 8.91 13.12 -9.98
C LEU A 143 9.51 14.24 -9.13
N THR A 144 9.89 15.36 -9.75
CA THR A 144 10.44 16.51 -9.02
C THR A 144 9.44 17.01 -7.99
N TYR A 145 8.18 17.22 -8.38
CA TYR A 145 7.10 17.56 -7.47
C TYR A 145 6.97 16.55 -6.34
N ALA A 146 6.90 15.24 -6.66
CA ALA A 146 6.83 14.18 -5.64
C ALA A 146 8.04 14.18 -4.70
N LEU A 147 9.26 14.43 -5.20
CA LEU A 147 10.47 14.49 -4.38
C LEU A 147 10.51 15.71 -3.44
N PHE A 148 9.89 16.83 -3.84
CA PHE A 148 9.81 18.04 -3.01
C PHE A 148 8.65 17.98 -2.01
N GLU A 149 7.48 17.49 -2.41
CA GLU A 149 6.31 17.31 -1.54
C GLU A 149 6.54 16.22 -0.48
N GLN A 150 7.21 15.12 -0.84
CA GLN A 150 7.52 14.00 0.08
C GLN A 150 8.85 14.19 0.83
N GLY A 151 9.40 15.42 0.84
CA GLY A 151 10.64 15.81 1.54
C GLY A 151 11.90 15.00 1.24
N LEU A 152 11.88 14.08 0.27
CA LEU A 152 13.02 13.26 -0.14
C LEU A 152 14.18 14.12 -0.65
N ALA A 153 13.88 15.25 -1.30
CA ALA A 153 14.90 16.22 -1.72
C ALA A 153 15.69 16.79 -0.52
N ASN A 154 15.02 17.10 0.60
CA ASN A 154 15.63 17.67 1.81
C ASN A 154 16.46 16.66 2.60
N ARG A 155 16.18 15.36 2.39
CA ARG A 155 16.87 14.24 3.05
C ARG A 155 18.24 13.93 2.44
N PHE A 156 18.42 14.22 1.15
CA PHE A 156 19.66 13.94 0.39
C PHE A 156 20.39 15.20 -0.09
N PHE A 157 19.71 16.34 -0.20
CA PHE A 157 20.26 17.59 -0.69
C PHE A 157 19.93 18.75 0.25
N THR A 158 20.89 19.65 0.45
CA THR A 158 20.62 20.92 1.14
C THR A 158 20.25 21.97 0.10
N VAL A 159 19.11 22.64 0.28
CA VAL A 159 18.71 23.76 -0.57
C VAL A 159 19.62 24.96 -0.26
N ASP A 160 20.26 25.52 -1.27
CA ASP A 160 21.11 26.70 -1.10
C ASP A 160 20.22 27.95 -0.89
N PRO A 161 20.31 28.64 0.25
CA PRO A 161 19.49 29.83 0.53
C PRO A 161 19.94 31.08 -0.25
N ALA A 162 21.09 31.04 -0.92
CA ALA A 162 21.62 32.20 -1.64
C ALA A 162 20.88 32.41 -2.97
N ASN A 163 20.05 33.45 -3.04
CA ASN A 163 19.38 33.94 -4.26
C ASN A 163 20.37 34.66 -5.22
N THR A 164 21.50 34.02 -5.54
CA THR A 164 22.46 34.53 -6.50
C THR A 164 22.41 33.74 -7.80
N ARG A 165 21.42 34.10 -8.63
CA ARG A 165 21.47 34.31 -10.11
C ARG A 165 20.46 33.50 -10.95
N ARG A 166 19.87 34.25 -11.91
CA ARG A 166 19.14 33.88 -13.15
C ARG A 166 17.93 32.93 -12.99
N GLY A 167 16.91 33.39 -12.28
CA GLY A 167 15.51 33.02 -12.57
C GLY A 167 15.03 31.62 -12.18
N HIS A 168 15.78 30.85 -11.38
CA HIS A 168 15.34 29.57 -10.84
C HIS A 168 15.26 29.62 -9.30
N ALA A 169 14.13 29.19 -8.72
CA ALA A 169 13.81 29.35 -7.30
C ALA A 169 14.43 28.30 -6.36
N ALA A 170 14.93 27.15 -6.87
CA ALA A 170 15.53 26.11 -6.05
C ALA A 170 16.65 25.36 -6.80
N LYS A 171 17.83 25.24 -6.18
CA LYS A 171 18.89 24.30 -6.57
C LYS A 171 19.40 23.57 -5.31
N GLY A 172 19.44 22.23 -5.38
CA GLY A 172 20.05 21.40 -4.35
C GLY A 172 21.58 21.38 -4.48
N ALA A 173 22.29 21.56 -3.37
CA ALA A 173 23.72 21.35 -3.30
C ALA A 173 24.01 19.92 -2.81
N LYS A 174 24.99 19.24 -3.42
CA LYS A 174 25.56 18.02 -2.82
C LYS A 174 26.26 18.43 -1.52
N GLY A 175 25.85 17.84 -0.41
CA GLY A 175 26.55 17.99 0.87
C GLY A 175 28.04 17.73 0.68
N LYS A 176 28.88 18.68 1.11
CA LYS A 176 30.32 18.45 1.20
C LYS A 176 30.54 17.42 2.29
N ASP A 177 30.71 16.17 1.88
CA ASP A 177 31.20 15.15 2.78
C ASP A 177 32.55 15.64 3.32
N ALA A 178 32.64 15.77 4.63
CA ALA A 178 33.83 16.25 5.31
C ALA A 178 34.91 15.17 5.24
N GLY A 179 35.50 15.02 4.05
CA GLY A 179 36.75 14.30 3.88
C GLY A 179 37.79 14.97 4.76
N GLN A 180 38.20 14.29 5.81
CA GLN A 180 39.39 14.64 6.58
C GLN A 180 40.52 14.92 5.57
N LYS A 181 40.96 16.19 5.49
CA LYS A 181 42.21 16.56 4.84
C LYS A 181 43.34 15.84 5.56
N LYS A 182 43.70 14.63 5.13
CA LYS A 182 44.99 14.04 5.47
C LYS A 182 46.07 14.89 4.79
N LYS A 183 46.89 15.55 5.61
CA LYS A 183 48.08 16.28 5.18
C LYS A 183 48.97 15.35 4.32
N PRO A 184 49.65 15.86 3.28
CA PRO A 184 50.59 15.05 2.51
C PRO A 184 51.76 14.66 3.43
N MET A 185 51.94 13.36 3.64
CA MET A 185 53.07 12.82 4.38
C MET A 185 54.29 12.80 3.43
N LYS A 186 55.38 13.41 3.90
CA LYS A 186 56.64 13.61 3.17
C LYS A 186 57.17 12.30 2.57
N THR A 187 57.64 12.41 1.33
CA THR A 187 58.49 11.43 0.64
C THR A 187 59.74 11.11 1.46
N MET A 188 59.96 9.85 1.81
CA MET A 188 61.27 9.33 2.19
C MET A 188 61.77 8.41 1.07
N LYS A 189 62.99 8.70 0.59
CA LYS A 189 63.73 7.89 -0.39
C LYS A 189 64.04 6.49 0.18
N PRO A 190 64.17 5.46 -0.69
CA PRO A 190 64.53 4.11 -0.27
C PRO A 190 66.01 4.03 0.11
N LYS A 191 66.33 3.21 1.11
CA LYS A 191 67.70 2.75 1.41
C LYS A 191 67.74 1.23 1.23
N GLU A 192 68.67 0.78 0.41
CA GLU A 192 68.94 -0.62 0.08
C GLU A 192 69.42 -1.44 1.28
N GLY A 193 69.22 -2.76 1.22
CA GLY A 193 70.04 -3.71 1.98
C GLY A 193 69.39 -5.04 2.35
N GLY A 194 69.46 -6.02 1.43
CA GLY A 194 69.97 -7.36 1.74
C GLY A 194 69.01 -8.46 2.26
N GLY A 195 69.12 -9.63 1.64
CA GLY A 195 69.08 -10.92 2.35
C GLY A 195 67.95 -11.87 1.98
N GLY A 196 68.22 -12.78 1.03
CA GLY A 196 67.32 -13.85 0.62
C GLY A 196 67.11 -14.98 1.65
N GLY A 197 66.02 -15.73 1.47
CA GLY A 197 65.76 -16.97 2.20
C GLY A 197 64.56 -17.73 1.63
N LYS A 198 64.82 -18.88 0.97
CA LYS A 198 63.82 -19.82 0.47
C LYS A 198 62.89 -20.29 1.59
N ALA A 199 61.60 -19.94 1.53
CA ALA A 199 60.58 -20.52 2.40
C ALA A 199 59.82 -21.65 1.68
N LYS A 200 59.94 -22.86 2.25
CA LYS A 200 59.22 -24.10 1.90
C LYS A 200 57.73 -23.84 1.59
N LYS A 201 57.24 -24.38 0.46
CA LYS A 201 55.80 -24.57 0.18
C LYS A 201 55.17 -25.33 1.36
N LYS A 202 54.45 -24.63 2.24
CA LYS A 202 53.53 -25.24 3.20
C LYS A 202 52.28 -25.68 2.44
N LYS A 203 52.16 -26.99 2.25
CA LYS A 203 50.96 -27.67 1.76
C LYS A 203 49.88 -27.54 2.84
N TRP A 204 48.95 -26.59 2.68
CA TRP A 204 47.84 -26.44 3.62
C TRP A 204 46.74 -27.47 3.30
N SER A 205 46.28 -28.16 4.33
CA SER A 205 45.18 -29.11 4.31
C SER A 205 43.89 -28.41 3.90
N LYS A 206 43.28 -28.88 2.80
CA LYS A 206 41.99 -28.44 2.24
C LYS A 206 41.00 -28.12 3.37
N GLY A 207 40.87 -26.84 3.72
CA GLY A 207 39.98 -26.38 4.78
C GLY A 207 38.56 -26.74 4.37
N LYS A 208 37.85 -27.46 5.24
CA LYS A 208 36.44 -27.82 5.05
C LYS A 208 35.68 -26.56 4.62
N VAL A 209 35.13 -26.63 3.41
CA VAL A 209 34.11 -25.69 2.94
C VAL A 209 33.02 -25.71 4.02
N ARG A 210 32.76 -24.56 4.65
CA ARG A 210 31.58 -24.41 5.51
C ARG A 210 30.39 -24.80 4.64
N ASP A 211 29.69 -25.87 5.04
CA ASP A 211 28.59 -26.43 4.27
C ASP A 211 27.66 -25.30 3.80
N LYS A 212 27.24 -25.38 2.53
CA LYS A 212 26.19 -24.53 2.00
C LYS A 212 25.01 -24.64 2.97
N LEU A 213 24.74 -23.59 3.73
CA LEU A 213 23.56 -23.51 4.60
C LEU A 213 22.36 -23.75 3.70
N ASN A 214 21.74 -24.93 3.84
CA ASN A 214 20.65 -25.38 2.99
C ASN A 214 19.34 -24.77 3.50
N ASN A 215 19.30 -23.44 3.52
CA ASN A 215 18.13 -22.71 3.98
C ASN A 215 16.95 -23.00 3.07
N MET A 216 15.80 -23.29 3.67
CA MET A 216 14.59 -23.60 2.94
C MET A 216 14.14 -22.40 2.10
N VAL A 217 13.68 -22.70 0.89
CA VAL A 217 13.18 -21.71 -0.07
C VAL A 217 11.66 -21.67 -0.14
N LEU A 218 11.00 -22.63 0.51
CA LEU A 218 9.55 -22.75 0.68
C LEU A 218 9.27 -23.18 2.11
N PHE A 219 8.08 -22.87 2.62
CA PHE A 219 7.62 -23.41 3.90
C PHE A 219 7.12 -24.84 3.73
N ASP A 220 7.52 -25.73 4.64
CA ASP A 220 6.77 -26.95 4.92
C ASP A 220 5.79 -26.68 6.07
N LYS A 221 4.81 -27.58 6.25
CA LYS A 221 3.76 -27.43 7.26
C LYS A 221 4.33 -27.19 8.68
N PRO A 222 5.34 -27.94 9.17
CA PRO A 222 5.91 -27.71 10.50
C PRO A 222 6.63 -26.37 10.65
N THR A 223 7.40 -25.93 9.65
CA THR A 223 8.12 -24.64 9.72
C THR A 223 7.15 -23.46 9.64
N TYR A 224 6.06 -23.63 8.90
CA TYR A 224 4.98 -22.65 8.83
C TYR A 224 4.21 -22.53 10.15
N GLU A 225 3.88 -23.65 10.80
CA GLU A 225 3.25 -23.63 12.13
C GLU A 225 4.17 -22.97 13.18
N LYS A 226 5.49 -23.21 13.10
CA LYS A 226 6.48 -22.51 13.93
C LYS A 226 6.57 -21.01 13.65
N LEU A 227 6.49 -20.59 12.38
CA LEU A 227 6.43 -19.18 12.01
C LEU A 227 5.28 -18.49 12.74
N LEU A 228 4.08 -19.07 12.68
CA LEU A 228 2.87 -18.50 13.28
C LEU A 228 2.94 -18.45 14.82
N LYS A 229 3.51 -19.48 15.45
CA LYS A 229 3.54 -19.60 16.92
C LYS A 229 4.70 -18.84 17.58
N GLU A 230 5.90 -18.94 17.01
CA GLU A 230 7.13 -18.51 17.68
C GLU A 230 7.55 -17.09 17.31
N VAL A 231 7.41 -16.67 16.05
CA VAL A 231 7.91 -15.36 15.58
C VAL A 231 7.24 -14.18 16.29
N PRO A 232 5.92 -14.17 16.56
CA PRO A 232 5.27 -13.09 17.34
C PRO A 232 5.80 -12.95 18.77
N GLN A 233 6.41 -13.99 19.33
CA GLN A 233 6.95 -13.98 20.70
C GLN A 233 8.40 -13.49 20.77
N TYR A 234 9.03 -13.17 19.63
CA TYR A 234 10.40 -12.71 19.61
C TYR A 234 10.51 -11.27 20.09
N LYS A 235 11.48 -11.01 20.98
CA LYS A 235 11.76 -9.65 21.49
C LYS A 235 12.18 -8.66 20.39
N VAL A 236 12.76 -9.16 19.30
CA VAL A 236 13.19 -8.37 18.13
C VAL A 236 12.87 -9.17 16.88
N ILE A 237 12.03 -8.62 16.02
CA ILE A 237 11.57 -9.26 14.78
C ILE A 237 12.22 -8.54 13.59
N THR A 238 13.13 -9.22 12.91
CA THR A 238 13.74 -8.73 11.66
C THR A 238 13.89 -9.88 10.66
N PRO A 239 13.97 -9.60 9.35
CA PRO A 239 14.15 -10.65 8.34
C PRO A 239 15.39 -11.53 8.59
N SER A 240 16.46 -10.96 9.16
CA SER A 240 17.67 -11.72 9.53
C SER A 240 17.42 -12.67 10.69
N VAL A 241 16.78 -12.20 11.77
CA VAL A 241 16.44 -13.03 12.94
C VAL A 241 15.50 -14.17 12.57
N VAL A 242 14.48 -13.90 11.76
CA VAL A 242 13.52 -14.92 11.31
C VAL A 242 14.18 -15.93 10.36
N SER A 243 15.01 -15.46 9.43
CA SER A 243 15.79 -16.33 8.53
C SER A 243 16.73 -17.25 9.30
N GLU A 244 17.40 -16.74 10.33
CA GLU A 244 18.33 -17.51 11.14
C GLU A 244 17.65 -18.55 12.03
N ARG A 245 16.54 -18.19 12.66
CA ARG A 245 15.82 -19.07 13.61
C ARG A 245 15.00 -20.15 12.92
N LEU A 246 14.29 -19.81 11.84
CA LEU A 246 13.49 -20.76 11.08
C LEU A 246 14.27 -21.48 9.98
N LYS A 247 15.57 -21.19 9.81
CA LYS A 247 16.43 -21.77 8.76
C LYS A 247 15.84 -21.62 7.34
N ILE A 248 15.13 -20.52 7.11
CA ILE A 248 14.57 -20.13 5.80
C ILE A 248 15.42 -19.05 5.15
N ARG A 249 15.32 -18.85 3.82
CA ARG A 249 16.00 -17.72 3.15
C ARG A 249 15.45 -16.38 3.61
N ALA A 250 16.29 -15.35 3.61
CA ALA A 250 15.91 -13.99 3.98
C ALA A 250 14.77 -13.41 3.12
N SER A 251 14.70 -13.78 1.83
CA SER A 251 13.58 -13.41 0.95
C SER A 251 12.25 -14.02 1.41
N LEU A 252 12.27 -15.29 1.81
CA LEU A 252 11.11 -15.99 2.35
C LEU A 252 10.73 -15.43 3.73
N ALA A 253 11.72 -15.09 4.55
CA ALA A 253 11.49 -14.43 5.84
C ALA A 253 10.81 -13.05 5.70
N ARG A 254 11.15 -12.25 4.68
CA ARG A 254 10.44 -10.98 4.40
C ARG A 254 8.97 -11.22 4.05
N HIS A 255 8.71 -12.13 3.11
CA HIS A 255 7.34 -12.47 2.72
C HIS A 255 6.54 -13.05 3.89
N ALA A 256 7.19 -13.84 4.74
CA ALA A 256 6.58 -14.41 5.93
C ALA A 256 6.22 -13.34 6.97
N LEU A 257 7.08 -12.32 7.13
CA LEU A 257 6.80 -11.18 8.00
C LEU A 257 5.69 -10.28 7.44
N GLU A 258 5.66 -10.05 6.13
CA GLU A 258 4.55 -9.38 5.47
C GLU A 258 3.25 -10.18 5.58
N GLU A 259 3.30 -11.51 5.52
CA GLU A 259 2.14 -12.37 5.74
C GLU A 259 1.69 -12.36 7.20
N LEU A 260 2.61 -12.43 8.16
CA LEU A 260 2.30 -12.30 9.57
C LEU A 260 1.68 -10.93 9.85
N HIS A 261 2.23 -9.86 9.30
CA HIS A 261 1.67 -8.52 9.39
C HIS A 261 0.27 -8.43 8.77
N ARG A 262 0.07 -8.99 7.56
CA ARG A 262 -1.24 -9.10 6.90
C ARG A 262 -2.25 -9.93 7.71
N ARG A 263 -1.79 -10.95 8.43
CA ARG A 263 -2.65 -11.78 9.29
C ARG A 263 -3.00 -11.08 10.60
N ASP A 264 -2.07 -10.29 11.15
CA ASP A 264 -2.28 -9.49 12.38
C ASP A 264 -3.31 -8.37 12.16
N MET A 265 -3.53 -7.92 10.92
CA MET A 265 -4.56 -6.93 10.58
C MET A 265 -5.98 -7.52 10.45
N ARG A 266 -6.15 -8.85 10.48
CA ARG A 266 -7.47 -9.52 10.37
C ARG A 266 -8.11 -9.77 11.74
N ILE A 267 -7.99 -8.80 12.63
CA ILE A 267 -8.43 -8.89 14.03
C ILE A 267 -9.92 -9.22 14.15
N ASN A 268 -10.75 -8.72 13.23
CA ASN A 268 -12.20 -8.90 13.27
C ASN A 268 -12.68 -10.26 12.73
N ARG A 269 -11.83 -11.08 12.10
CA ARG A 269 -12.29 -12.27 11.35
C ARG A 269 -13.04 -13.32 12.18
N SER A 270 -12.70 -13.43 13.46
CA SER A 270 -13.22 -14.46 14.36
C SER A 270 -13.90 -13.88 15.60
N VAL A 271 -14.28 -12.59 15.57
CA VAL A 271 -14.89 -11.91 16.71
C VAL A 271 -16.32 -11.48 16.40
N VAL A 272 -17.16 -11.48 17.43
CA VAL A 272 -18.47 -10.83 17.44
C VAL A 272 -18.44 -9.75 18.50
N LEU A 273 -18.81 -8.53 18.13
CA LEU A 273 -19.01 -7.45 19.10
C LEU A 273 -20.48 -7.40 19.45
N GLU A 274 -20.80 -7.63 20.71
CA GLU A 274 -22.16 -7.68 21.19
C GLU A 274 -22.44 -6.47 22.09
N THR A 275 -23.46 -5.71 21.74
CA THR A 275 -23.93 -4.53 22.49
C THR A 275 -25.32 -4.82 23.05
N SER A 276 -25.94 -3.85 23.72
CA SER A 276 -27.30 -4.01 24.27
C SER A 276 -28.33 -4.33 23.18
N ARG A 277 -28.19 -3.77 21.97
CA ARG A 277 -29.18 -3.90 20.89
C ARG A 277 -28.65 -4.53 19.60
N LEU A 278 -27.34 -4.56 19.39
CA LEU A 278 -26.70 -5.06 18.17
C LEU A 278 -25.74 -6.20 18.44
N SER A 279 -25.62 -7.12 17.47
CA SER A 279 -24.48 -8.01 17.32
C SER A 279 -23.76 -7.66 16.01
N LEU A 280 -22.48 -7.33 16.08
CA LEU A 280 -21.63 -6.99 14.95
C LEU A 280 -20.83 -8.23 14.57
N VAL A 281 -21.09 -8.80 13.39
CA VAL A 281 -20.46 -10.03 12.91
C VAL A 281 -19.58 -9.78 11.68
N PRO A 282 -18.56 -10.60 11.42
CA PRO A 282 -17.70 -10.42 10.25
C PRO A 282 -18.47 -10.62 8.94
N TYR A 283 -18.15 -9.85 7.91
CA TYR A 283 -18.83 -9.96 6.62
C TYR A 283 -18.44 -11.24 5.88
N CYS A 284 -19.35 -12.22 5.87
CA CYS A 284 -19.19 -13.54 5.24
C CYS A 284 -19.96 -13.65 3.91
N GLY A 285 -19.57 -14.59 3.06
CA GLY A 285 -20.19 -14.80 1.74
C GLY A 285 -21.69 -15.12 1.78
N PHE A 286 -22.21 -15.77 2.83
CA PHE A 286 -23.65 -16.05 2.94
C PHE A 286 -24.50 -14.80 3.25
N HIS A 287 -23.89 -13.68 3.64
CA HIS A 287 -24.57 -12.39 3.77
C HIS A 287 -24.81 -11.70 2.42
N VAL A 288 -24.05 -12.06 1.38
CA VAL A 288 -24.05 -11.40 0.07
C VAL A 288 -25.44 -11.31 -0.55
N PRO A 289 -26.28 -12.36 -0.59
CA PRO A 289 -27.60 -12.27 -1.23
C PRO A 289 -28.51 -11.21 -0.60
N ARG A 290 -28.50 -11.09 0.74
CA ARG A 290 -29.29 -10.07 1.47
C ARG A 290 -28.73 -8.67 1.22
N TYR A 291 -27.42 -8.53 1.31
CA TYR A 291 -26.73 -7.26 1.06
C TYR A 291 -26.95 -6.75 -0.37
N HIS A 292 -26.81 -7.64 -1.37
CA HIS A 292 -27.12 -7.37 -2.76
C HIS A 292 -28.57 -6.91 -2.96
N GLY A 293 -29.52 -7.53 -2.23
CA GLY A 293 -30.91 -7.10 -2.19
C GLY A 293 -31.09 -5.65 -1.72
N TRP A 294 -30.35 -5.22 -0.70
CA TRP A 294 -30.32 -3.80 -0.30
C TRP A 294 -29.72 -2.91 -1.39
N MET A 295 -28.64 -3.36 -2.01
CA MET A 295 -27.95 -2.62 -3.08
C MET A 295 -28.77 -2.52 -4.37
N GLN A 296 -29.92 -3.21 -4.50
CA GLN A 296 -30.88 -2.94 -5.59
C GLN A 296 -31.62 -1.61 -5.42
N SER A 297 -31.68 -1.05 -4.21
CA SER A 297 -32.30 0.25 -3.96
C SER A 297 -31.40 1.39 -4.41
N GLU A 298 -31.88 2.19 -5.37
CA GLU A 298 -31.16 3.38 -5.84
C GLU A 298 -30.93 4.42 -4.74
N ALA A 299 -31.89 4.58 -3.83
CA ALA A 299 -31.77 5.50 -2.71
C ALA A 299 -30.63 5.11 -1.75
N LEU A 300 -30.45 3.80 -1.51
CA LEU A 300 -29.33 3.31 -0.69
C LEU A 300 -27.99 3.51 -1.42
N ARG A 301 -27.90 3.09 -2.70
CA ARG A 301 -26.68 3.26 -3.50
C ARG A 301 -26.21 4.72 -3.58
N ARG A 302 -27.14 5.66 -3.80
CA ARG A 302 -26.82 7.09 -3.81
C ARG A 302 -26.32 7.57 -2.45
N ALA A 303 -26.93 7.11 -1.35
CA ALA A 303 -26.53 7.50 0.00
C ALA A 303 -25.16 6.93 0.42
N THR A 304 -24.79 5.75 -0.09
CA THR A 304 -23.50 5.08 0.19
C THR A 304 -22.44 5.32 -0.89
N SER A 305 -22.74 6.14 -1.91
CA SER A 305 -21.89 6.35 -3.09
C SER A 305 -21.42 5.04 -3.74
N SER A 306 -22.31 4.04 -3.82
CA SER A 306 -22.00 2.70 -4.33
C SER A 306 -22.54 2.48 -5.74
N ASP A 307 -21.79 1.73 -6.54
CA ASP A 307 -22.20 1.32 -7.89
C ASP A 307 -23.20 0.15 -7.85
N LEU A 308 -23.97 -0.01 -8.93
CA LEU A 308 -24.83 -1.18 -9.10
C LEU A 308 -23.98 -2.35 -9.62
N LEU A 309 -23.80 -3.37 -8.78
CA LEU A 309 -23.11 -4.61 -9.12
C LEU A 309 -24.10 -5.73 -9.38
N ASN A 310 -23.71 -6.71 -10.20
CA ASN A 310 -24.41 -7.99 -10.26
C ASN A 310 -24.00 -8.90 -9.08
N LEU A 311 -24.71 -10.02 -8.89
CA LEU A 311 -24.49 -10.87 -7.73
C LEU A 311 -23.08 -11.48 -7.67
N GLU A 312 -22.49 -11.85 -8.81
CA GLU A 312 -21.11 -12.40 -8.86
C GLU A 312 -20.06 -11.33 -8.52
N GLU A 313 -20.25 -10.11 -9.03
CA GLU A 313 -19.42 -8.96 -8.69
C GLU A 313 -19.51 -8.62 -7.19
N GLU A 314 -20.68 -8.77 -6.57
CA GLU A 314 -20.86 -8.58 -5.12
C GLU A 314 -20.09 -9.64 -4.32
N TYR A 315 -20.08 -10.90 -4.76
CA TYR A 315 -19.24 -11.94 -4.16
C TYR A 315 -17.75 -11.64 -4.30
N GLU A 316 -17.31 -11.09 -5.44
CA GLU A 316 -15.93 -10.63 -5.62
C GLU A 316 -15.59 -9.48 -4.68
N ALA A 317 -16.47 -8.48 -4.58
CA ALA A 317 -16.32 -7.37 -3.66
C ALA A 317 -16.24 -7.84 -2.20
N GLN A 318 -17.15 -8.73 -1.77
CA GLN A 318 -17.14 -9.30 -0.42
C GLN A 318 -15.81 -10.01 -0.11
N ARG A 319 -15.28 -10.81 -1.04
CA ARG A 319 -13.99 -11.48 -0.86
C ARG A 319 -12.86 -10.48 -0.65
N LEU A 320 -12.82 -9.39 -1.42
CA LEU A 320 -11.84 -8.33 -1.23
C LEU A 320 -12.02 -7.67 0.15
N TRP A 321 -13.25 -7.34 0.54
CA TRP A 321 -13.53 -6.67 1.81
C TRP A 321 -13.17 -7.53 3.02
N ALA A 322 -13.30 -8.85 2.93
CA ALA A 322 -12.94 -9.78 3.99
C ALA A 322 -11.44 -10.12 4.06
N GLU A 323 -10.69 -9.93 2.96
CA GLU A 323 -9.28 -10.35 2.86
C GLU A 323 -8.28 -9.19 2.95
N LEU A 324 -8.70 -7.95 2.67
CA LEU A 324 -7.86 -6.75 2.76
C LEU A 324 -7.53 -6.39 4.21
N ASP A 325 -6.32 -5.88 4.42
CA ASP A 325 -5.72 -5.55 5.71
C ASP A 325 -5.84 -4.06 6.07
N ASP A 326 -6.48 -3.27 5.21
CA ASP A 326 -6.67 -1.83 5.35
C ASP A 326 -8.07 -1.47 5.88
N ARG A 327 -8.85 -2.44 6.37
CA ARG A 327 -10.23 -2.18 6.79
C ARG A 327 -10.75 -3.16 7.83
N LEU A 328 -11.70 -2.69 8.62
CA LEU A 328 -12.56 -3.50 9.46
C LEU A 328 -13.99 -3.34 8.99
N THR A 329 -14.63 -4.44 8.59
CA THR A 329 -16.04 -4.47 8.16
C THR A 329 -16.82 -5.40 9.08
N PHE A 330 -17.91 -4.89 9.64
CA PHE A 330 -18.88 -5.67 10.40
C PHE A 330 -20.29 -5.50 9.83
N ILE A 331 -21.02 -6.61 9.74
CA ILE A 331 -22.45 -6.62 9.48
C ILE A 331 -23.19 -6.45 10.80
N LEU A 332 -24.20 -5.58 10.80
CA LEU A 332 -25.03 -5.27 11.96
C LEU A 332 -26.24 -6.20 12.00
N LEU A 333 -26.39 -6.94 13.09
CA LEU A 333 -27.55 -7.77 13.37
C LEU A 333 -28.39 -7.16 14.49
N ALA A 334 -29.71 -7.06 14.28
CA ALA A 334 -30.63 -6.66 15.33
C ALA A 334 -30.83 -7.81 16.32
N ARG A 335 -30.48 -7.58 17.61
CA ARG A 335 -30.60 -8.63 18.64
C ARG A 335 -32.02 -9.09 18.88
N GLU A 336 -33.01 -8.23 18.67
CA GLU A 336 -34.42 -8.60 18.79
C GLU A 336 -34.84 -9.62 17.73
N LYS A 337 -34.25 -9.57 16.52
CA LYS A 337 -34.50 -10.55 15.45
C LYS A 337 -33.84 -11.90 15.72
N LEU A 338 -32.69 -11.91 16.40
CA LEU A 338 -32.01 -13.16 16.78
C LEU A 338 -32.78 -13.98 17.83
N LYS A 339 -33.71 -13.36 18.58
CA LYS A 339 -34.51 -14.02 19.63
C LYS A 339 -35.80 -14.64 19.10
N ILE A 340 -36.26 -14.21 17.91
CA ILE A 340 -37.55 -14.58 17.34
C ILE A 340 -37.27 -15.49 16.15
N SER A 341 -37.20 -16.80 16.34
CA SER A 341 -37.02 -17.69 15.19
C SER A 341 -37.83 -18.99 15.31
N ASN A 342 -39.04 -18.96 14.73
CA ASN A 342 -39.79 -20.16 14.32
C ASN A 342 -39.32 -20.56 12.91
N VAL A 343 -38.06 -20.98 12.75
CA VAL A 343 -37.52 -21.36 11.44
C VAL A 343 -38.00 -22.78 11.08
N PRO A 344 -38.69 -22.99 9.93
CA PRO A 344 -39.01 -24.32 9.43
C PRO A 344 -37.71 -25.02 9.02
N SER A 345 -37.50 -26.23 9.53
CA SER A 345 -36.27 -27.01 9.48
C SER A 345 -35.64 -27.17 8.07
N PRO A 346 -34.34 -26.83 7.90
CA PRO A 346 -33.40 -27.60 7.10
C PRO A 346 -32.14 -27.98 7.93
N SER A 347 -31.17 -28.62 7.30
CA SER A 347 -29.94 -29.21 7.88
C SER A 347 -29.19 -28.31 8.89
N LEU A 348 -28.60 -28.96 9.91
CA LEU A 348 -28.01 -28.37 11.11
C LEU A 348 -26.92 -27.29 10.85
N GLY A 349 -26.24 -27.32 9.69
CA GLY A 349 -25.17 -26.36 9.33
C GLY A 349 -25.65 -25.00 8.80
N ASP A 350 -26.88 -24.93 8.27
CA ASP A 350 -27.41 -23.72 7.60
C ASP A 350 -28.23 -22.82 8.54
N LYS A 351 -28.54 -23.30 9.75
CA LYS A 351 -29.45 -22.60 10.67
C LYS A 351 -28.87 -21.29 11.20
N HIS A 352 -27.62 -21.26 11.65
CA HIS A 352 -27.01 -20.02 12.16
C HIS A 352 -26.83 -18.97 11.06
N GLN A 353 -26.44 -19.40 9.85
CA GLN A 353 -26.26 -18.50 8.71
C GLN A 353 -27.58 -17.84 8.33
N GLN A 354 -28.67 -18.60 8.32
CA GLN A 354 -29.99 -18.06 8.05
C GLN A 354 -30.45 -17.08 9.14
N LEU A 355 -30.23 -17.40 10.42
CA LEU A 355 -30.55 -16.49 11.53
C LEU A 355 -29.78 -15.17 11.43
N GLU A 356 -28.48 -15.23 11.13
CA GLU A 356 -27.66 -14.03 10.88
C GLU A 356 -28.27 -13.22 9.72
N VAL A 357 -28.55 -13.85 8.58
CA VAL A 357 -29.12 -13.20 7.39
C VAL A 357 -30.48 -12.54 7.66
N GLU A 358 -31.36 -13.20 8.41
CA GLU A 358 -32.68 -12.64 8.77
C GLU A 358 -32.57 -11.47 9.75
N ALA A 359 -31.56 -11.50 10.63
CA ALA A 359 -31.29 -10.45 11.60
C ALA A 359 -30.48 -9.27 11.03
N MET A 360 -29.92 -9.38 9.82
CA MET A 360 -29.16 -8.31 9.16
C MET A 360 -29.97 -7.02 9.04
N ILE A 361 -29.38 -5.89 9.47
CA ILE A 361 -29.99 -4.56 9.36
C ILE A 361 -29.08 -3.49 8.74
N GLY A 362 -27.78 -3.75 8.58
CA GLY A 362 -26.82 -2.81 8.01
C GLY A 362 -25.38 -3.25 8.18
N ASP A 363 -24.44 -2.31 8.12
CA ASP A 363 -23.00 -2.54 8.27
C ASP A 363 -22.29 -1.31 8.85
N VAL A 364 -21.08 -1.53 9.38
CA VAL A 364 -20.18 -0.48 9.85
C VAL A 364 -18.75 -0.82 9.44
N ASN A 365 -18.03 0.19 8.94
CA ASN A 365 -16.69 0.05 8.39
C ASN A 365 -15.73 1.09 8.99
N LEU A 366 -14.48 0.68 9.17
CA LEU A 366 -13.34 1.55 9.41
C LEU A 366 -12.27 1.24 8.38
N PHE A 367 -11.98 2.18 7.47
CA PHE A 367 -10.88 2.06 6.51
C PHE A 367 -9.64 2.78 7.03
N LEU A 368 -8.46 2.24 6.76
CA LEU A 368 -7.18 2.72 7.28
C LEU A 368 -6.33 3.23 6.12
N THR A 369 -6.06 4.52 6.10
CA THR A 369 -5.17 5.14 5.13
C THR A 369 -3.87 5.56 5.82
N PRO A 370 -2.69 5.15 5.33
CA PRO A 370 -1.43 5.57 5.95
C PRO A 370 -1.23 7.08 5.79
N VAL A 371 -0.96 7.76 6.90
CA VAL A 371 -0.59 9.18 6.92
C VAL A 371 0.92 9.27 6.70
N GLN A 372 1.33 9.93 5.62
CA GLN A 372 2.74 10.15 5.32
C GLN A 372 3.26 11.28 6.24
N ASP A 373 3.68 10.96 7.46
CA ASP A 373 4.40 11.91 8.31
C ASP A 373 5.86 11.47 8.51
N GLU A 374 6.79 12.39 8.28
CA GLU A 374 8.20 12.11 7.98
C GLU A 374 9.05 11.70 9.20
N GLN A 375 8.47 11.73 10.41
CA GLN A 375 9.27 11.71 11.63
C GLN A 375 8.89 10.65 12.69
N HIS A 376 7.68 10.04 12.66
CA HIS A 376 7.25 9.12 13.73
C HIS A 376 6.31 8.01 13.24
N GLY A 377 6.84 6.82 12.94
CA GLY A 377 6.05 5.59 12.76
C GLY A 377 5.01 5.61 11.62
N SER A 378 4.43 4.45 11.30
CA SER A 378 3.32 4.36 10.37
C SER A 378 2.02 4.77 11.08
N GLU A 379 1.72 6.06 11.11
CA GLU A 379 0.42 6.55 11.60
C GLU A 379 -0.65 6.40 10.50
N PHE A 380 -1.92 6.22 10.91
CA PHE A 380 -3.04 6.01 10.00
C PHE A 380 -4.18 7.00 10.26
N GLU A 381 -4.86 7.41 9.20
CA GLU A 381 -6.17 8.06 9.24
C GLU A 381 -7.23 6.98 9.11
N GLY A 382 -8.16 6.94 10.07
CA GLY A 382 -9.30 6.04 10.05
C GLY A 382 -10.53 6.70 9.44
N GLU A 383 -11.06 6.13 8.37
CA GLU A 383 -12.29 6.57 7.72
C GLU A 383 -13.49 5.73 8.19
N LEU A 384 -14.45 6.37 8.84
CA LEU A 384 -15.67 5.76 9.35
C LEU A 384 -16.79 5.80 8.29
N SER A 385 -17.43 4.65 8.09
CA SER A 385 -18.65 4.53 7.30
C SER A 385 -19.66 3.63 8.01
N VAL A 386 -20.94 3.98 7.98
CA VAL A 386 -22.01 3.21 8.64
C VAL A 386 -23.29 3.31 7.82
N MET A 387 -23.98 2.18 7.66
CA MET A 387 -25.27 2.10 6.99
C MET A 387 -26.27 1.32 7.85
N ILE A 388 -27.48 1.86 7.97
CA ILE A 388 -28.67 1.11 8.46
C ILE A 388 -29.61 0.94 7.26
N ALA A 389 -29.55 -0.23 6.63
CA ALA A 389 -30.28 -0.53 5.41
C ALA A 389 -31.79 -0.71 5.68
N GLU A 390 -32.15 -1.40 6.76
CA GLU A 390 -33.56 -1.68 7.12
C GLU A 390 -34.25 -0.42 7.67
N GLN A 391 -35.35 -0.01 7.05
CA GLN A 391 -36.02 1.27 7.36
C GLN A 391 -36.56 1.32 8.79
N ASP A 392 -37.14 0.21 9.27
CA ASP A 392 -37.75 0.11 10.61
C ASP A 392 -36.72 0.34 11.73
N PHE A 393 -35.43 0.12 11.44
CA PHE A 393 -34.32 0.25 12.39
C PHE A 393 -33.63 1.62 12.34
N ARG A 394 -34.04 2.52 11.43
CA ARG A 394 -33.46 3.86 11.31
C ARG A 394 -34.00 4.79 12.40
N GLY A 395 -33.22 5.81 12.76
CA GLY A 395 -33.64 6.83 13.73
C GLY A 395 -33.63 6.38 15.21
N GLN A 396 -33.27 5.13 15.49
CA GLN A 396 -33.26 4.57 16.85
C GLN A 396 -31.89 4.67 17.57
N GLY A 397 -30.90 5.33 16.96
CA GLY A 397 -29.54 5.46 17.51
C GLY A 397 -28.62 4.26 17.28
N LEU A 398 -29.07 3.25 16.52
CA LEU A 398 -28.29 2.03 16.27
C LEU A 398 -26.98 2.30 15.50
N ALA A 399 -26.98 3.27 14.57
CA ALA A 399 -25.76 3.67 13.87
C ALA A 399 -24.69 4.23 14.84
N ALA A 400 -25.08 5.05 15.81
CA ALA A 400 -24.18 5.58 16.82
C ALA A 400 -23.68 4.48 17.79
N GLU A 401 -24.54 3.50 18.13
CA GLU A 401 -24.15 2.32 18.92
C GLU A 401 -23.13 1.44 18.18
N ALA A 402 -23.34 1.22 16.88
CA ALA A 402 -22.40 0.48 16.04
C ALA A 402 -21.04 1.19 15.92
N VAL A 403 -21.04 2.51 15.70
CA VAL A 403 -19.81 3.32 15.64
C VAL A 403 -19.09 3.30 16.99
N ALA A 404 -19.81 3.41 18.12
CA ALA A 404 -19.21 3.30 19.45
C ALA A 404 -18.51 1.94 19.65
N ALA A 405 -19.19 0.84 19.35
CA ALA A 405 -18.62 -0.50 19.48
C ALA A 405 -17.38 -0.70 18.60
N LEU A 406 -17.45 -0.28 17.32
CA LEU A 406 -16.32 -0.37 16.39
C LEU A 406 -15.11 0.42 16.90
N LEU A 407 -15.30 1.64 17.41
CA LEU A 407 -14.21 2.48 17.90
C LEU A 407 -13.56 1.92 19.17
N HIS A 408 -14.34 1.43 20.13
CA HIS A 408 -13.80 0.79 21.34
C HIS A 408 -13.00 -0.47 20.98
N TYR A 409 -13.54 -1.32 20.11
CA TYR A 409 -12.84 -2.51 19.63
C TYR A 409 -11.53 -2.14 18.93
N SER A 410 -11.58 -1.16 18.01
CA SER A 410 -10.43 -0.68 17.26
C SER A 410 -9.33 -0.12 18.17
N SER A 411 -9.69 0.65 19.21
CA SER A 411 -8.72 1.21 20.17
C SER A 411 -7.95 0.15 20.96
N SER A 412 -8.54 -1.04 21.14
CA SER A 412 -7.96 -2.11 21.95
C SER A 412 -7.15 -3.10 21.12
N HIS A 413 -7.48 -3.22 19.82
CA HIS A 413 -6.99 -4.31 18.98
C HIS A 413 -6.17 -3.88 17.77
N LEU A 414 -6.30 -2.64 17.29
CA LEU A 414 -5.51 -2.22 16.14
C LEU A 414 -4.02 -2.16 16.54
N PRO A 415 -3.13 -2.82 15.76
CA PRO A 415 -1.70 -2.82 16.06
C PRO A 415 -1.04 -1.48 15.73
N ASN A 416 -1.67 -0.70 14.84
CA ASN A 416 -1.17 0.58 14.36
C ASN A 416 -1.88 1.73 15.09
N LYS A 417 -1.12 2.80 15.34
CA LYS A 417 -1.64 4.02 15.94
C LYS A 417 -2.47 4.79 14.90
N ILE A 418 -3.72 5.10 15.26
CA ILE A 418 -4.54 6.03 14.48
C ILE A 418 -4.24 7.45 14.97
N SER A 419 -3.93 8.36 14.04
CA SER A 419 -3.62 9.76 14.35
C SER A 419 -4.79 10.69 14.07
N SER A 420 -5.71 10.29 13.20
CA SER A 420 -6.89 11.06 12.84
C SER A 420 -8.06 10.15 12.45
N LEU A 421 -9.27 10.64 12.64
CA LEU A 421 -10.51 10.00 12.23
C LEU A 421 -11.31 10.95 11.35
N VAL A 422 -11.93 10.41 10.31
CA VAL A 422 -12.81 11.16 9.41
C VAL A 422 -14.04 10.31 9.05
N ALA A 423 -15.20 10.93 8.94
CA ALA A 423 -16.37 10.37 8.28
C ALA A 423 -16.58 11.13 6.98
N LYS A 424 -16.42 10.45 5.84
CA LYS A 424 -16.66 11.02 4.51
C LYS A 424 -18.10 10.76 4.13
N VAL A 425 -18.86 11.83 3.92
CA VAL A 425 -20.31 11.75 3.71
C VAL A 425 -20.68 12.47 2.42
N SER A 426 -21.52 11.85 1.59
CA SER A 426 -22.08 12.53 0.42
C SER A 426 -22.98 13.69 0.84
N LEU A 427 -22.93 14.82 0.11
CA LEU A 427 -23.82 15.96 0.40
C LEU A 427 -25.30 15.61 0.19
N ASP A 428 -25.58 14.58 -0.61
CA ASP A 428 -26.93 14.04 -0.86
C ASP A 428 -27.41 13.05 0.22
N ASN A 429 -26.62 12.83 1.29
CA ASN A 429 -26.98 11.93 2.39
C ASN A 429 -27.34 12.69 3.69
N PRO A 430 -28.56 13.27 3.79
CA PRO A 430 -28.99 14.05 4.96
C PRO A 430 -29.12 13.20 6.23
N ALA A 431 -29.18 11.87 6.13
CA ALA A 431 -29.23 10.99 7.30
C ALA A 431 -27.86 10.91 7.98
N SER A 432 -26.80 10.64 7.22
CA SER A 432 -25.42 10.57 7.74
C SER A 432 -24.90 11.95 8.13
N LEU A 433 -25.28 13.02 7.42
CA LEU A 433 -24.95 14.40 7.81
C LEU A 433 -25.51 14.74 9.19
N ARG A 434 -26.78 14.41 9.48
CA ARG A 434 -27.37 14.61 10.82
C ARG A 434 -26.79 13.69 11.87
N LEU A 435 -26.42 12.46 11.50
CA LEU A 435 -25.77 11.53 12.43
C LEU A 435 -24.42 12.08 12.90
N PHE A 436 -23.51 12.37 11.97
CA PHE A 436 -22.17 12.82 12.33
C PHE A 436 -22.17 14.26 12.83
N GLY A 437 -22.89 15.17 12.17
CA GLY A 437 -23.02 16.58 12.58
C GLY A 437 -23.87 16.74 13.85
N ASP A 438 -25.19 16.68 13.72
CA ASP A 438 -26.11 17.09 14.81
C ASP A 438 -26.13 16.13 16.02
N HIS A 439 -25.90 14.83 15.81
CA HIS A 439 -26.04 13.83 16.88
C HIS A 439 -24.71 13.48 17.54
N LEU A 440 -23.62 13.45 16.78
CA LEU A 440 -22.29 13.14 17.26
C LEU A 440 -21.38 14.37 17.38
N ASP A 441 -21.83 15.57 17.00
CA ASP A 441 -21.08 16.83 17.05
C ASP A 441 -19.72 16.80 16.31
N PHE A 442 -19.63 16.06 15.20
CA PHE A 442 -18.46 16.10 14.34
C PHE A 442 -18.46 17.42 13.57
N SER A 443 -17.30 18.06 13.49
CA SER A 443 -17.13 19.31 12.77
C SER A 443 -16.66 19.08 11.35
N GLU A 444 -17.12 19.92 10.42
CA GLU A 444 -16.64 19.93 9.04
C GLU A 444 -15.16 20.35 8.99
N ARG A 445 -14.31 19.47 8.44
CA ARG A 445 -12.90 19.75 8.16
C ARG A 445 -12.73 20.32 6.75
N SER A 446 -13.41 19.72 5.78
CA SER A 446 -13.34 20.12 4.37
C SER A 446 -14.60 19.70 3.64
N ARG A 447 -14.90 20.40 2.55
CA ARG A 447 -16.04 20.14 1.66
C ARG A 447 -15.58 20.25 0.23
N CYS A 448 -16.01 19.31 -0.60
CA CYS A 448 -15.79 19.34 -2.03
C CYS A 448 -17.12 19.12 -2.78
N GLU A 449 -17.68 20.20 -3.33
CA GLU A 449 -18.91 20.14 -4.11
C GLU A 449 -18.73 19.36 -5.42
N VAL A 450 -17.55 19.45 -6.04
CA VAL A 450 -17.22 18.74 -7.28
C VAL A 450 -17.27 17.22 -7.09
N PHE A 451 -16.81 16.73 -5.94
CA PHE A 451 -16.86 15.30 -5.58
C PHE A 451 -18.11 14.94 -4.77
N ASN A 452 -19.05 15.87 -4.58
CA ASN A 452 -20.27 15.69 -3.81
C ASN A 452 -20.01 15.10 -2.40
N GLN A 453 -19.01 15.63 -1.68
CA GLN A 453 -18.52 15.05 -0.43
C GLN A 453 -18.20 16.13 0.63
N VAL A 454 -18.41 15.79 1.89
CA VAL A 454 -17.90 16.51 3.07
C VAL A 454 -17.13 15.56 3.99
N ASP A 455 -16.03 16.05 4.54
CA ASP A 455 -15.22 15.36 5.54
C ASP A 455 -15.58 15.89 6.93
N LEU A 456 -16.15 15.03 7.77
CA LEU A 456 -16.53 15.34 9.14
C LEU A 456 -15.54 14.68 10.11
N VAL A 457 -14.99 15.44 11.05
CA VAL A 457 -14.00 14.94 12.02
C VAL A 457 -14.50 15.09 13.46
N PRO A 458 -14.05 14.24 14.40
CA PRO A 458 -14.40 14.39 15.81
C PRO A 458 -14.03 15.81 16.32
N PRO A 459 -14.85 16.39 17.22
CA PRO A 459 -14.60 17.74 17.72
C PRO A 459 -13.33 17.79 18.58
N SER A 460 -12.71 18.97 18.68
CA SER A 460 -11.49 19.15 19.49
C SER A 460 -11.65 18.69 20.95
N GLU A 461 -12.86 18.82 21.52
CA GLU A 461 -13.21 18.33 22.85
C GLU A 461 -13.03 16.80 22.99
N ALA A 462 -13.38 16.06 21.94
CA ALA A 462 -13.17 14.61 21.86
C ALA A 462 -11.69 14.25 21.68
N LEU A 463 -10.82 15.20 21.31
CA LEU A 463 -9.37 15.00 21.16
C LEU A 463 -8.58 15.42 22.42
N HIS A 464 -9.11 16.34 23.23
CA HIS A 464 -8.44 16.84 24.44
C HIS A 464 -8.20 15.77 25.51
N PHE A 465 -9.10 14.79 25.67
CA PHE A 465 -8.91 13.66 26.59
C PHE A 465 -7.68 12.81 26.24
N ALA A 466 -7.27 12.75 24.96
CA ALA A 466 -6.06 12.05 24.53
C ALA A 466 -4.77 12.76 24.99
N THR A 467 -4.76 14.10 25.02
CA THR A 467 -3.56 14.89 25.38
C THR A 467 -3.18 14.82 26.86
N SER A 468 -4.14 14.49 27.74
CA SER A 468 -3.92 14.36 29.20
C SER A 468 -3.43 12.98 29.65
N ASN A 469 -3.46 11.97 28.78
CA ASN A 469 -3.01 10.61 29.10
C ASN A 469 -1.87 10.23 28.13
N PRO A 470 -0.63 9.99 28.60
CA PRO A 470 0.50 9.64 27.73
C PRO A 470 0.35 8.28 27.01
N ARG A 471 -0.73 7.54 27.28
CA ARG A 471 -1.18 6.33 26.55
C ARG A 471 -2.50 6.50 25.79
N GLY A 472 -3.07 7.70 25.78
CA GLY A 472 -4.39 7.97 25.21
C GLY A 472 -4.37 7.96 23.70
N ASP A 473 -4.82 6.84 23.10
CA ASP A 473 -5.12 6.77 21.68
C ASP A 473 -6.36 7.62 21.35
N ILE A 474 -6.34 8.27 20.18
CA ILE A 474 -7.47 9.10 19.69
C ILE A 474 -8.75 8.28 19.64
N LEU A 475 -8.65 6.99 19.28
CA LEU A 475 -9.79 6.09 19.18
C LEU A 475 -10.51 5.94 20.52
N THR A 476 -9.78 5.72 21.62
CA THR A 476 -10.36 5.59 22.96
C THR A 476 -11.15 6.83 23.35
N SER A 477 -10.58 8.00 23.07
CA SER A 477 -11.16 9.29 23.41
C SER A 477 -12.45 9.55 22.61
N VAL A 478 -12.39 9.31 21.30
CA VAL A 478 -13.54 9.47 20.41
C VAL A 478 -14.62 8.40 20.69
N ALA A 479 -14.24 7.16 21.02
CA ALA A 479 -15.17 6.10 21.40
C ALA A 479 -15.96 6.49 22.65
N GLN A 480 -15.29 7.01 23.69
CA GLN A 480 -15.95 7.51 24.91
C GLN A 480 -16.86 8.70 24.62
N PHE A 481 -16.44 9.61 23.73
CA PHE A 481 -17.25 10.75 23.34
C PHE A 481 -18.52 10.33 22.59
N VAL A 482 -18.41 9.48 21.57
CA VAL A 482 -19.55 8.92 20.83
C VAL A 482 -20.49 8.17 21.78
N THR A 483 -19.94 7.37 22.71
CA THR A 483 -20.72 6.68 23.75
C THR A 483 -21.51 7.67 24.61
N ARG A 484 -20.88 8.76 25.06
CA ARG A 484 -21.56 9.80 25.86
C ARG A 484 -22.69 10.48 25.08
N LYS A 485 -22.46 10.81 23.81
CA LYS A 485 -23.48 11.41 22.94
C LYS A 485 -24.66 10.46 22.71
N LEU A 486 -24.38 9.17 22.46
CA LEU A 486 -25.39 8.12 22.38
C LEU A 486 -26.22 8.06 23.68
N LEU A 487 -25.58 7.97 24.85
CA LEU A 487 -26.27 7.85 26.13
C LEU A 487 -27.10 9.10 26.49
N THR A 488 -26.61 10.29 26.12
CA THR A 488 -27.34 11.55 26.35
C THR A 488 -28.64 11.60 25.54
N ARG A 489 -28.62 11.06 24.32
CA ARG A 489 -29.79 11.07 23.41
C ARG A 489 -30.75 9.92 23.66
N PHE A 490 -30.28 8.82 24.25
CA PHE A 490 -31.08 7.62 24.55
C PHE A 490 -31.01 7.27 26.05
N PRO A 491 -31.81 7.94 26.91
CA PRO A 491 -31.76 7.76 28.37
C PRO A 491 -32.05 6.33 28.86
N THR A 492 -32.84 5.57 28.11
CA THR A 492 -33.11 4.15 28.40
C THR A 492 -31.83 3.31 28.34
N LEU A 493 -30.94 3.61 27.39
CA LEU A 493 -29.63 2.98 27.26
C LEU A 493 -28.69 3.40 28.39
N ALA A 494 -28.80 4.67 28.83
CA ALA A 494 -28.01 5.20 29.93
C ALA A 494 -28.34 4.53 31.26
N ALA A 495 -29.63 4.27 31.51
CA ALA A 495 -30.09 3.56 32.70
C ALA A 495 -29.59 2.10 32.76
N SER A 496 -29.49 1.42 31.62
CA SER A 496 -28.96 0.05 31.54
C SER A 496 -27.43 -0.04 31.60
N GLY A 497 -26.73 1.09 31.44
CA GLY A 497 -25.27 1.14 31.29
C GLY A 497 -24.81 0.55 29.95
N TRP A 498 -24.45 1.39 29.00
CA TRP A 498 -23.94 0.91 27.71
C TRP A 498 -22.61 0.18 27.90
N GLN A 499 -22.53 -1.02 27.33
CA GLN A 499 -21.34 -1.85 27.30
C GLN A 499 -21.30 -2.59 25.95
N TYR A 500 -20.10 -3.00 25.57
CA TYR A 500 -19.92 -3.98 24.52
C TYR A 500 -19.10 -5.15 25.05
N LEU A 501 -19.39 -6.35 24.53
CA LEU A 501 -18.71 -7.59 24.85
C LEU A 501 -18.12 -8.18 23.58
N GLU A 502 -17.01 -8.89 23.73
CA GLU A 502 -16.35 -9.57 22.64
C GLU A 502 -16.52 -11.07 22.81
N HIS A 503 -16.97 -11.74 21.75
CA HIS A 503 -17.15 -13.19 21.74
C HIS A 503 -16.36 -13.80 20.59
N ASP A 504 -15.85 -15.02 20.80
CA ASP A 504 -15.39 -15.86 19.70
C ASP A 504 -16.59 -16.21 18.80
N LEU A 505 -16.45 -16.00 17.49
CA LEU A 505 -17.52 -16.17 16.51
C LEU A 505 -18.10 -17.58 16.50
N THR A 506 -17.26 -18.60 16.65
CA THR A 506 -17.70 -20.00 16.63
C THR A 506 -18.53 -20.31 17.86
N THR A 507 -18.03 -19.89 19.02
CA THR A 507 -18.68 -20.07 20.32
C THR A 507 -20.02 -19.31 20.37
N TRP A 508 -20.03 -18.05 19.92
CA TRP A 508 -21.23 -17.23 19.86
C TRP A 508 -22.30 -17.85 18.95
N ARG A 509 -21.92 -18.30 17.75
CA ARG A 509 -22.83 -19.03 16.86
C ARG A 509 -23.44 -20.22 17.56
N ASN A 510 -22.64 -21.08 18.18
CA ASN A 510 -23.14 -22.26 18.89
C ASN A 510 -24.16 -21.91 19.99
N CYS A 511 -24.06 -20.74 20.63
CA CYS A 511 -25.02 -20.28 21.63
C CYS A 511 -26.36 -19.77 21.05
N LEU A 512 -26.43 -19.45 19.75
CA LEU A 512 -27.67 -18.99 19.10
C LEU A 512 -28.71 -20.10 18.95
N LEU A 513 -28.29 -21.37 18.88
CA LEU A 513 -29.21 -22.49 18.82
C LEU A 513 -29.30 -23.15 20.20
N PRO A 514 -30.50 -23.57 20.64
CA PRO A 514 -30.61 -24.39 21.83
C PRO A 514 -29.75 -25.65 21.67
N THR A 515 -28.93 -25.96 22.68
CA THR A 515 -28.34 -27.30 22.81
C THR A 515 -29.48 -28.31 22.79
N VAL A 516 -29.50 -29.17 21.77
CA VAL A 516 -30.48 -30.25 21.59
C VAL A 516 -30.41 -31.22 22.74
#